data_AF-A0A8G2C804-F1
#
_entry.id   AF-A0A8G2C804-F1
#
_cell.length_a   1.000
_cell.length_b   1.000
_cell.length_c   1.000
_cell.angle_alpha   90.00
_cell.angle_beta   90.00
_cell.angle_gamma   90.00
#
_symmetry.space_group_name_H-M   'P 1'
#
loop_
_entity.id
_entity.type
_entity.pdbx_description
1 polymer ?
#
loop_
_entity_poly.entity_id
_entity_poly.type
_entity_poly.pdbx_seq_one_letter_code
_entity_poly.pdbx_strand_id
1 'polypeptide(L)'
;MEILKKLWRGELPLYITFWFFGMVIGTFVSFFVNKYALQVQKLSDASRVSCLMAALFYTGFLCVALWRSAENYQGAPLWSIGARFYSAILLMSFVSFAVEIVKITYNT
;
A
#
# COMPACT_ATOMS: atom_id res chain seq x y z
N MET A 1 -16.27 12.14 -0.47
CA MET A 1 -15.22 12.33 0.57
C MET A 1 -15.49 11.60 1.89
N GLU A 2 -16.64 10.94 2.09
CA GLU A 2 -16.91 10.24 3.37
C GLU A 2 -16.18 8.89 3.51
N ILE A 3 -16.07 8.11 2.43
CA ILE A 3 -15.47 6.77 2.46
C ILE A 3 -14.00 6.81 2.87
N LEU A 4 -13.21 7.75 2.34
CA LEU A 4 -11.80 7.92 2.73
C LEU A 4 -11.65 8.29 4.22
N LYS A 5 -12.54 9.11 4.76
CA LYS A 5 -12.55 9.44 6.20
C LYS A 5 -12.94 8.22 7.04
N LYS A 6 -13.96 7.47 6.64
CA LYS A 6 -14.40 6.23 7.32
C LYS A 6 -13.30 5.15 7.29
N LEU A 7 -12.60 5.02 6.15
CA LEU A 7 -11.46 4.12 5.98
C LEU A 7 -10.31 4.51 6.91
N TRP A 8 -9.93 5.78 6.94
CA TRP A 8 -8.87 6.26 7.81
C TRP A 8 -9.20 6.12 9.30
N ARG A 9 -10.47 6.24 9.68
CA ARG A 9 -10.93 6.03 11.06
C ARG A 9 -11.06 4.56 11.43
N GLY A 10 -10.93 3.64 10.48
CA GLY A 10 -11.14 2.21 10.72
C GLY A 10 -12.60 1.85 11.01
N GLU A 11 -13.56 2.69 10.60
CA GLU A 11 -15.00 2.43 10.74
C GLU A 11 -15.50 1.44 9.68
N LEU A 12 -14.69 1.18 8.65
CA LEU A 12 -15.01 0.18 7.63
C LEU A 12 -14.72 -1.25 8.15
N PRO A 13 -15.57 -2.23 7.75
CA PRO A 13 -15.34 -3.63 8.09
C PRO A 13 -13.97 -4.12 7.60
N LEU A 14 -13.29 -4.90 8.45
CA LEU A 14 -11.95 -5.42 8.18
C LEU A 14 -11.87 -6.16 6.84
N TYR A 15 -12.89 -6.97 6.50
CA TYR A 15 -12.89 -7.71 5.25
C TYR A 15 -12.95 -6.80 4.01
N ILE A 16 -13.67 -5.67 4.07
CA ILE A 16 -13.74 -4.70 2.96
C ILE A 16 -12.40 -3.98 2.85
N THR A 17 -11.86 -3.52 3.99
CA THR A 17 -10.58 -2.84 4.06
C THR A 17 -9.44 -3.72 3.52
N PHE A 18 -9.44 -5.00 3.88
CA PHE A 18 -8.44 -5.97 3.42
C PHE A 18 -8.62 -6.37 1.95
N TRP A 19 -9.78 -6.89 1.56
CA TRP A 19 -9.97 -7.42 0.20
C TRP A 19 -10.07 -6.32 -0.85
N PHE A 20 -10.82 -5.26 -0.59
CA PHE A 20 -11.04 -4.25 -1.59
C PHE A 20 -9.87 -3.26 -1.66
N PHE A 21 -9.54 -2.63 -0.54
CA PHE A 21 -8.47 -1.62 -0.54
C PHE A 21 -7.07 -2.28 -0.55
N GLY A 22 -6.85 -3.29 0.30
CA GLY A 22 -5.58 -4.01 0.37
C GLY A 22 -5.28 -4.82 -0.89
N MET A 23 -6.17 -5.74 -1.28
CA MET A 23 -5.89 -6.67 -2.38
C MET A 23 -6.22 -6.08 -3.76
N VAL A 24 -7.47 -5.64 -4.00
CA VAL A 24 -7.88 -5.16 -5.33
C VAL A 24 -7.14 -3.88 -5.70
N ILE A 25 -7.30 -2.81 -4.90
CA ILE A 25 -6.64 -1.53 -5.22
C ILE A 25 -5.12 -1.66 -5.07
N GLY A 26 -4.62 -2.39 -4.06
CA GLY A 26 -3.19 -2.66 -3.93
C GLY A 26 -2.60 -3.34 -5.17
N THR A 27 -3.28 -4.34 -5.74
CA THR A 27 -2.84 -5.01 -6.97
C THR A 27 -2.81 -4.05 -8.16
N PHE A 28 -3.81 -3.17 -8.28
CA PHE A 28 -3.77 -2.11 -9.29
C PHE A 28 -2.55 -1.20 -9.08
N VAL A 29 -2.32 -0.72 -7.86
CA VAL A 29 -1.15 0.12 -7.54
C VAL A 29 0.15 -0.60 -7.87
N SER A 30 0.31 -1.87 -7.50
CA SER A 30 1.49 -2.67 -7.84
C SER A 30 1.67 -2.85 -9.35
N PHE A 31 0.59 -3.08 -10.09
CA PHE A 31 0.64 -3.20 -11.56
C PHE A 31 1.08 -1.89 -12.22
N PHE A 32 0.50 -0.76 -11.78
CA PHE A 32 0.91 0.57 -12.24
C PHE A 32 2.38 0.84 -11.89
N VAL A 33 2.79 0.62 -10.65
CA VAL A 33 4.19 0.83 -10.24
C VAL A 33 5.14 -0.02 -11.07
N ASN A 34 4.86 -1.31 -11.28
CA ASN A 34 5.72 -2.16 -12.11
C ASN A 34 5.80 -1.66 -13.56
N LYS A 35 4.67 -1.32 -14.17
CA LYS A 35 4.64 -0.85 -15.55
C LYS A 35 5.42 0.47 -15.71
N TYR A 36 5.19 1.44 -14.82
CA TYR A 36 5.76 2.78 -14.95
C TYR A 36 7.18 2.90 -14.37
N ALA A 37 7.50 2.20 -13.28
CA ALA A 37 8.82 2.27 -12.66
C ALA A 37 9.86 1.37 -13.37
N LEU A 38 9.46 0.19 -13.87
CA LEU A 38 10.41 -0.78 -14.45
C LEU A 38 10.38 -0.85 -15.98
N GLN A 39 9.20 -0.81 -16.60
CA GLN A 39 9.07 -1.17 -18.03
C GLN A 39 9.10 0.03 -18.97
N VAL A 40 8.75 1.22 -18.49
CA VAL A 40 8.75 2.43 -19.33
C VAL A 40 10.14 3.08 -19.29
N GLN A 41 10.97 2.74 -20.27
CA GLN A 41 12.29 3.33 -20.48
C GLN A 41 12.26 4.84 -20.82
N LYS A 42 11.08 5.39 -21.16
CA LYS A 42 10.92 6.79 -21.61
C LYS A 42 10.55 7.78 -20.48
N LEU A 43 10.37 7.33 -19.25
CA LEU A 43 10.05 8.21 -18.12
C LEU A 43 11.33 8.82 -17.55
N SER A 44 11.30 10.13 -17.29
CA SER A 44 12.34 10.82 -16.54
C SER A 44 12.46 10.24 -15.13
N ASP A 45 13.67 10.22 -14.57
CA ASP A 45 13.94 9.73 -13.22
C ASP A 45 13.06 10.40 -12.17
N ALA A 46 12.83 11.71 -12.30
CA ALA A 46 11.94 12.46 -11.40
C ALA A 46 10.50 11.92 -11.41
N SER A 47 9.99 11.50 -12.57
CA SER A 47 8.65 10.94 -12.70
C SER A 47 8.54 9.52 -12.12
N ARG A 48 9.60 8.71 -12.25
CA ARG A 48 9.69 7.39 -11.62
C ARG A 48 9.70 7.50 -10.09
N VAL A 49 10.54 8.38 -9.55
CA VAL A 49 10.61 8.65 -8.11
C VAL A 49 9.28 9.19 -7.59
N SER A 50 8.63 10.10 -8.32
CA SER A 50 7.31 10.63 -7.94
C SER A 50 6.24 9.53 -7.89
N CYS A 51 6.24 8.60 -8.85
CA CYS A 51 5.32 7.46 -8.86
C CYS A 51 5.54 6.53 -7.66
N LEU A 52 6.80 6.21 -7.36
CA LEU A 52 7.16 5.41 -6.17
C LEU A 52 6.73 6.10 -4.87
N MET A 53 6.96 7.40 -4.75
CA MET A 53 6.53 8.19 -3.58
C MET A 53 5.01 8.14 -3.40
N ALA A 54 4.23 8.34 -4.48
CA ALA A 54 2.77 8.26 -4.43
C ALA A 54 2.28 6.88 -3.98
N ALA A 55 2.89 5.81 -4.51
CA ALA A 55 2.56 4.44 -4.11
C ALA A 55 2.99 4.12 -2.67
N LEU A 56 4.10 4.69 -2.19
CA LEU A 56 4.53 4.56 -0.81
C LEU A 56 3.55 5.24 0.15
N PHE A 57 3.09 6.46 -0.18
CA PHE A 57 2.06 7.15 0.58
C PHE A 57 0.75 6.36 0.62
N TYR A 58 0.32 5.79 -0.51
CA TYR A 58 -0.86 4.93 -0.57
C TYR A 58 -0.70 3.70 0.34
N THR A 59 0.44 3.02 0.26
CA THR A 59 0.72 1.81 1.05
C THR A 59 0.76 2.12 2.55
N GLY A 60 1.39 3.23 2.94
CA GLY A 60 1.41 3.71 4.33
C GLY A 60 0.01 4.08 4.83
N PHE A 61 -0.77 4.78 4.00
CA PHE A 61 -2.16 5.11 4.32
C PHE A 61 -3.01 3.85 4.55
N LEU A 62 -2.86 2.87 3.67
CA LEU A 62 -3.53 1.57 3.77
C LEU A 62 -3.15 0.83 5.05
N CYS A 63 -1.86 0.82 5.39
CA CYS A 63 -1.35 0.17 6.60
C CYS A 63 -2.04 0.73 7.85
N VAL A 64 -2.10 2.06 7.98
CA VAL A 64 -2.79 2.72 9.11
C VAL A 64 -4.29 2.41 9.10
N ALA A 65 -4.93 2.46 7.93
CA ALA A 65 -6.36 2.16 7.80
C ALA A 65 -6.68 0.71 8.21
N LEU A 66 -5.85 -0.25 7.79
CA LEU A 66 -5.97 -1.65 8.17
C LEU A 66 -5.77 -1.84 9.67
N TRP A 67 -4.77 -1.18 10.25
CA TRP A 67 -4.49 -1.30 11.68
C TRP A 67 -5.64 -0.82 12.54
N ARG A 68 -6.22 0.34 12.20
CA ARG A 68 -7.39 0.90 12.88
C ARG A 68 -8.64 0.07 12.66
N SER A 69 -8.86 -0.44 11.45
CA SER A 69 -9.98 -1.36 11.15
C SER A 69 -9.84 -2.68 11.93
N ALA A 70 -8.61 -3.16 12.13
CA ALA A 70 -8.32 -4.35 12.92
C ALA A 70 -8.50 -4.11 14.44
N GLU A 71 -8.23 -2.90 14.94
CA GLU A 71 -8.57 -2.51 16.33
C GLU A 71 -10.08 -2.51 16.60
N ASN A 72 -10.88 -2.05 15.63
CA ASN A 72 -12.34 -2.02 15.75
C ASN A 72 -13.02 -3.36 15.42
N TYR A 73 -12.26 -4.39 15.04
CA TYR A 73 -12.82 -5.68 14.63
C TYR A 73 -13.27 -6.52 15.84
N GLN A 74 -14.57 -6.77 15.94
CA GLN A 74 -15.18 -7.55 17.04
C GLN A 74 -15.25 -9.06 16.80
N GLY A 75 -14.80 -9.54 15.63
CA GLY A 75 -14.81 -10.97 15.29
C GLY A 75 -13.61 -11.73 15.89
N ALA A 76 -13.32 -12.91 15.33
CA ALA A 76 -12.22 -13.74 15.85
C ALA A 76 -10.85 -13.01 15.79
N PRO A 77 -10.08 -12.99 16.89
CA PRO A 77 -8.86 -12.18 17.02
C PRO A 77 -7.76 -12.56 16.02
N LEU A 78 -7.78 -13.81 15.53
CA LEU A 78 -6.84 -14.30 14.51
C LEU A 78 -6.86 -13.44 13.23
N TRP A 79 -8.03 -12.98 12.80
CA TRP A 79 -8.17 -12.15 11.60
C TRP A 79 -7.63 -10.73 11.80
N SER A 80 -7.84 -10.15 12.99
CA SER A 80 -7.30 -8.83 13.34
C SER A 80 -5.76 -8.86 13.38
N ILE A 81 -5.20 -9.87 14.05
CA ILE A 81 -3.75 -10.07 14.14
C ILE A 81 -3.16 -10.31 12.74
N GLY A 82 -3.76 -11.21 11.95
CA GLY A 82 -3.32 -11.51 10.60
C GLY A 82 -3.32 -10.28 9.69
N ALA A 83 -4.36 -9.45 9.75
CA ALA A 83 -4.45 -8.22 8.97
C ALA A 83 -3.33 -7.22 9.34
N ARG A 84 -3.02 -7.06 10.63
CA ARG A 84 -1.92 -6.18 11.08
C ARG A 84 -0.57 -6.67 10.58
N PHE A 85 -0.25 -7.95 10.77
CA PHE A 85 1.00 -8.53 10.27
C PHE A 85 1.11 -8.42 8.75
N TYR A 86 0.05 -8.74 8.03
CA TYR A 86 0.01 -8.57 6.58
C TYR A 86 0.31 -7.13 6.16
N SER A 87 -0.35 -6.14 6.79
CA SER A 87 -0.12 -4.73 6.45
C SER A 87 1.31 -4.26 6.74
N ALA A 88 1.91 -4.74 7.83
CA ALA A 88 3.29 -4.44 8.18
C ALA A 88 4.29 -5.05 7.18
N ILE A 89 4.09 -6.33 6.84
CA ILE A 89 4.91 -7.03 5.84
C ILE A 89 4.80 -6.33 4.49
N LEU A 90 3.58 -6.02 4.05
CA LEU A 90 3.34 -5.35 2.78
C LEU A 90 4.04 -3.98 2.72
N LEU A 91 3.96 -3.19 3.79
CA LEU A 91 4.65 -1.90 3.87
C LEU A 91 6.17 -2.07 3.81
N MET A 92 6.73 -3.01 4.58
CA MET A 92 8.18 -3.31 4.56
C MET A 92 8.65 -3.78 3.19
N SER A 93 7.93 -4.71 2.55
CA SER A 93 8.24 -5.19 1.21
C SER A 93 8.22 -4.06 0.19
N PHE A 94 7.24 -3.15 0.28
CA PHE A 94 7.15 -2.01 -0.62
C PHE A 94 8.28 -0.99 -0.42
N VAL A 95 8.67 -0.73 0.84
CA VAL A 95 9.83 0.12 1.16
C VAL A 95 11.11 -0.46 0.57
N SER A 96 11.36 -1.75 0.78
CA SER A 96 12.53 -2.44 0.22
C SER A 96 12.57 -2.34 -1.30
N PHE A 97 11.45 -2.60 -1.97
CA PHE A 97 11.31 -2.45 -3.41
C PHE A 97 11.59 -1.01 -3.88
N ALA A 98 11.00 -0.01 -3.21
CA ALA A 98 11.22 1.40 -3.58
C ALA A 98 12.69 1.81 -3.46
N VAL A 99 13.37 1.37 -2.39
CA VAL A 99 14.81 1.61 -2.19
C VAL A 99 15.64 0.98 -3.32
N GLU A 100 15.31 -0.24 -3.73
CA GLU A 100 16.00 -0.93 -4.81
C GLU A 100 15.87 -0.19 -6.14
N ILE A 101 14.66 0.26 -6.50
CA ILE A 101 14.44 1.03 -7.74
C ILE A 101 15.19 2.36 -7.71
N VAL A 102 15.17 3.08 -6.58
CA VAL A 102 15.90 4.34 -6.44
C VAL A 102 17.40 4.10 -6.61
N LYS A 103 17.96 3.05 -6.00
CA LYS A 103 19.37 2.68 -6.20
C LYS A 103 19.69 2.40 -7.67
N ILE A 104 18.85 1.64 -8.37
CA ILE A 104 19.04 1.36 -9.80
C ILE A 104 19.05 2.68 -10.59
N THR A 105 18.09 3.57 -10.31
CA THR A 105 17.89 4.81 -11.07
C THR A 105 19.06 5.80 -10.94
N TYR A 106 19.69 5.89 -9.76
CA TYR A 106 20.78 6.86 -9.51
C TYR A 106 22.20 6.28 -9.59
N ASN A 107 22.33 4.95 -9.67
CA ASN A 107 23.60 4.25 -9.75
C ASN A 107 23.88 3.67 -11.15
N THR A 108 23.02 3.98 -12.13
CA THR A 108 23.26 3.85 -13.59
C THR A 108 23.39 5.23 -14.22
#